data_AF-A0A7K3VXY3-F1
#
_entry.id   AF-A0A7K3VXY3-F1
#
_cell.length_a   1.000
_cell.length_b   1.000
_cell.length_c   1.000
_cell.angle_alpha   90.00
_cell.angle_beta   90.00
_cell.angle_gamma   90.00
#
_symmetry.space_group_name_H-M   'P 1'
#
loop_
_entity.id
_entity.type
_entity.pdbx_description
1 polymer ?
#
loop_
_entity_poly.entity_id
_entity_poly.type
_entity_poly.pdbx_seq_one_letter_code
_entity_poly.pdbx_strand_id
1 'polypeptide(L)'
;MGALGAGRRCRLPGITALGLALTLAGAPAASAQGAPVGGSGARYLLAGAGNTSGWAASAYYYGDPTDVVFFGDFVDGSGAFGSDGRDEPMVRRGSTFIIRGAEQRPFVYGDPGDTVLVGDWDGDGTDTLAVRRGNRYFVKNDISTGFADSTFSYGEPGDAVLVGNWDGDTSAADAERTVTTDTLMVRRGNRYFVKNDTTTGYADYDFFFGEPRDTVLVGDWATDGESGDHASQLMVRRGNRYFPSAEVWTAEAQRSGFGVGTQGSFLYGEPTDTPFVAALPRRIDDTTGTRVVHGDGLAVRRTTGPGAPSTEPAAAAAGDSIGVRTYAAVGDSLTAGIPGGPATGIQRPGASSWLNGETAQRLVLAGGWAVSKTTTSDMLANVVPTPSDVLVLLGGANDVNLLPWEVTAANLRGISARIGARNTLLVAIPPMRGSSAARAAFNARLATLASQQGWRFVDPWGPFSVNGNWAPGADQDGYHPTPETGVAVGRVIADEAWQAAARRSG
;
A
#
# COMPACT_ATOMS: atom_id res chain seq x y z
N MET A 1 47.13 39.22 -17.95
CA MET A 1 48.20 38.27 -17.58
C MET A 1 48.42 38.36 -16.09
N GLY A 2 47.81 37.46 -15.30
CA GLY A 2 48.00 37.40 -13.85
C GLY A 2 48.19 35.94 -13.47
N ALA A 3 49.42 35.57 -13.15
CA ALA A 3 49.80 34.20 -12.81
C ALA A 3 50.09 34.09 -11.30
N LEU A 4 49.44 33.10 -10.70
CA LEU A 4 49.95 32.13 -9.73
C LEU A 4 50.61 32.65 -8.43
N GLY A 5 49.92 32.40 -7.32
CA GLY A 5 50.51 32.29 -5.99
C GLY A 5 49.88 31.13 -5.23
N ALA A 6 50.48 29.94 -5.36
CA ALA A 6 50.15 28.79 -4.53
C ALA A 6 50.82 28.92 -3.14
N GLY A 7 50.05 28.73 -2.08
CA GLY A 7 50.55 28.66 -0.72
C GLY A 7 49.67 27.76 0.14
N ARG A 8 49.99 26.46 0.19
CA ARG A 8 49.42 25.53 1.17
C ARG A 8 49.81 25.97 2.59
N ARG A 9 48.84 26.07 3.50
CA ARG A 9 49.08 25.95 4.94
C ARG A 9 48.12 24.92 5.54
N CYS A 10 48.73 23.84 6.02
CA CYS A 10 48.14 22.81 6.85
C CYS A 10 47.84 23.39 8.24
N ARG A 11 46.63 23.16 8.78
CA ARG A 11 46.31 23.30 10.21
C ARG A 11 45.43 22.12 10.65
N LEU A 12 45.88 21.43 11.69
CA LEU A 12 45.23 20.35 12.43
C LEU A 12 44.15 20.91 13.41
N PRO A 13 43.29 20.05 14.00
CA PRO A 13 41.87 20.33 14.21
C PRO A 13 41.57 21.07 15.51
N GLY A 14 40.57 21.97 15.45
CA GLY A 14 39.92 22.56 16.61
C GLY A 14 38.71 21.73 17.02
N ILE A 15 38.77 21.19 18.24
CA ILE A 15 37.65 20.55 18.93
C ILE A 15 36.48 21.53 18.96
N THR A 16 35.36 21.18 18.31
CA THR A 16 34.11 21.95 18.40
C THR A 16 32.99 20.98 18.78
N ALA A 17 32.21 21.38 19.77
CA ALA A 17 31.23 20.58 20.49
C ALA A 17 30.22 19.90 19.55
N LEU A 18 29.96 18.62 19.80
CA LEU A 18 28.88 17.84 19.19
C LEU A 18 27.54 18.38 19.74
N GLY A 19 27.02 19.42 19.11
CA GLY A 19 25.60 19.73 19.18
C GLY A 19 24.86 18.67 18.37
N LEU A 20 24.05 17.86 19.04
CA LEU A 20 23.19 16.87 18.39
C LEU A 20 22.10 17.64 17.62
N ALA A 21 22.41 18.08 16.41
CA ALA A 21 21.40 18.51 15.46
C ALA A 21 20.68 17.24 14.99
N LEU A 22 19.46 17.03 15.50
CA LEU A 22 18.52 16.12 14.87
C LEU A 22 18.17 16.73 13.51
N THR A 23 18.92 16.37 12.47
CA THR A 23 18.49 16.59 11.09
C THR A 23 17.31 15.66 10.86
N LEU A 24 16.09 16.20 10.92
CA LEU A 24 14.93 15.58 10.30
C LEU A 24 15.23 15.54 8.80
N ALA A 25 15.76 14.42 8.32
CA ALA A 25 15.84 14.15 6.90
C ALA A 25 14.40 14.18 6.36
N GLY A 26 14.08 15.19 5.54
CA GLY A 26 12.81 15.23 4.81
C GLY A 26 12.72 13.98 3.93
N ALA A 27 11.54 13.35 3.91
CA ALA A 27 11.28 12.29 2.95
C ALA A 27 11.47 12.85 1.52
N PRO A 28 12.04 12.07 0.59
CA PRO A 28 12.07 12.45 -0.82
C PRO A 28 10.63 12.60 -1.34
N ALA A 29 10.44 13.50 -2.32
CA ALA A 29 9.19 13.57 -3.07
C ALA A 29 8.89 12.20 -3.69
N ALA A 30 7.65 11.76 -3.56
CA ALA A 30 7.16 10.58 -4.27
C ALA A 30 7.13 10.87 -5.77
N SER A 31 7.55 9.94 -6.63
CA SER A 31 7.34 10.12 -8.06
C SER A 31 5.91 9.74 -8.37
N ALA A 32 5.08 10.72 -8.72
CA ALA A 32 3.72 10.45 -9.11
C ALA A 32 3.68 9.50 -10.31
N GLN A 33 2.79 8.51 -10.23
CA GLN A 33 2.37 7.82 -11.42
C GLN A 33 1.47 8.77 -12.22
N GLY A 34 2.07 9.68 -13.00
CA GLY A 34 1.38 10.81 -13.59
C GLY A 34 0.38 10.49 -14.71
N ALA A 35 -0.19 9.29 -14.75
CA ALA A 35 -1.34 8.94 -15.57
C ALA A 35 -2.36 8.13 -14.73
N PRO A 36 -3.65 8.09 -15.12
CA PRO A 36 -4.64 7.36 -14.35
C PRO A 36 -4.29 5.87 -14.18
N VAL A 37 -4.50 5.35 -12.98
CA VAL A 37 -4.44 3.92 -12.68
C VAL A 37 -5.56 3.21 -13.46
N GLY A 38 -5.17 2.34 -14.37
CA GLY A 38 -6.09 1.53 -15.17
C GLY A 38 -6.94 0.55 -14.35
N GLY A 39 -7.75 -0.25 -15.05
CA GLY A 39 -8.54 -1.32 -14.44
C GLY A 39 -9.81 -0.82 -13.75
N SER A 40 -10.47 -1.72 -13.01
CA SER A 40 -11.70 -1.44 -12.25
C SER A 40 -11.64 -2.10 -10.87
N GLY A 41 -12.55 -1.71 -9.99
CA GLY A 41 -12.54 -2.12 -8.59
C GLY A 41 -11.98 -1.04 -7.67
N ALA A 42 -12.30 -1.17 -6.38
CA ALA A 42 -11.96 -0.18 -5.36
C ALA A 42 -10.83 -0.65 -4.43
N ARG A 43 -10.22 -1.82 -4.68
CA ARG A 43 -9.17 -2.40 -3.82
C ARG A 43 -7.78 -2.09 -4.37
N TYR A 44 -6.96 -1.48 -3.52
CA TYR A 44 -5.56 -1.12 -3.81
C TYR A 44 -4.64 -1.87 -2.86
N LEU A 45 -3.53 -2.37 -3.39
CA LEU A 45 -2.53 -3.15 -2.68
C LEU A 45 -1.16 -2.58 -3.01
N LEU A 46 -0.53 -1.87 -2.06
CA LEU A 46 0.77 -1.22 -2.23
C LEU A 46 1.85 -2.07 -1.56
N ALA A 47 2.88 -2.47 -2.30
CA ALA A 47 4.02 -3.24 -1.77
C ALA A 47 4.82 -2.45 -0.74
N GLY A 48 4.92 -1.13 -0.90
CA GLY A 48 5.88 -0.30 -0.18
C GLY A 48 7.27 -0.30 -0.82
N ALA A 49 8.04 0.73 -0.50
CA ALA A 49 9.35 0.98 -1.07
C ALA A 49 10.27 -0.25 -0.96
N GLY A 50 10.85 -0.65 -2.11
CA GLY A 50 11.81 -1.75 -2.22
C GLY A 50 11.26 -3.14 -1.91
N ASN A 51 9.93 -3.30 -1.84
CA ASN A 51 9.31 -4.59 -1.57
C ASN A 51 8.94 -5.32 -2.87
N THR A 52 9.76 -6.30 -3.24
CA THR A 52 9.52 -7.17 -4.41
C THR A 52 8.94 -8.53 -4.05
N SER A 53 8.57 -8.76 -2.78
CA SER A 53 8.13 -10.07 -2.28
C SER A 53 6.80 -10.58 -2.87
N GLY A 54 6.05 -9.71 -3.56
CA GLY A 54 4.70 -10.00 -4.05
C GLY A 54 3.60 -9.69 -3.04
N TRP A 55 3.93 -9.25 -1.83
CA TRP A 55 2.96 -8.90 -0.78
C TRP A 55 2.83 -7.40 -0.58
N ALA A 56 1.60 -6.95 -0.33
CA ALA A 56 1.30 -5.55 -0.10
C ALA A 56 1.60 -5.14 1.36
N ALA A 57 2.46 -4.13 1.57
CA ALA A 57 2.64 -3.47 2.85
C ALA A 57 1.44 -2.62 3.26
N SER A 58 0.57 -2.23 2.32
CA SER A 58 -0.71 -1.58 2.63
C SER A 58 -1.79 -2.09 1.68
N ALA A 59 -3.00 -2.28 2.18
CA ALA A 59 -4.15 -2.55 1.33
C ALA A 59 -5.37 -1.79 1.88
N TYR A 60 -6.18 -1.23 0.98
CA TYR A 60 -7.38 -0.52 1.39
C TYR A 60 -8.39 -0.44 0.25
N TYR A 61 -9.61 -0.04 0.61
CA TYR A 61 -10.65 0.30 -0.34
C TYR A 61 -10.86 1.82 -0.42
N TYR A 62 -10.99 2.35 -1.63
CA TYR A 62 -11.29 3.76 -1.85
C TYR A 62 -12.02 3.97 -3.18
N GLY A 63 -12.94 4.94 -3.22
CA GLY A 63 -13.74 5.22 -4.42
C GLY A 63 -14.77 4.17 -4.77
N ASP A 64 -15.44 4.41 -5.89
CA ASP A 64 -16.31 3.47 -6.57
C ASP A 64 -15.50 2.62 -7.57
N PRO A 65 -15.91 1.37 -7.87
CA PRO A 65 -15.21 0.50 -8.81
C PRO A 65 -15.01 1.07 -10.22
N THR A 66 -15.80 2.07 -10.60
CA THR A 66 -15.77 2.74 -11.91
C THR A 66 -15.03 4.08 -11.89
N ASP A 67 -14.52 4.51 -10.74
CA ASP A 67 -13.77 5.76 -10.64
C ASP A 67 -12.45 5.67 -11.42
N VAL A 68 -12.09 6.78 -12.05
CA VAL A 68 -10.75 7.04 -12.56
C VAL A 68 -9.89 7.43 -11.37
N VAL A 69 -8.76 6.76 -11.17
CA VAL A 69 -7.96 6.89 -9.94
C VAL A 69 -6.56 7.34 -10.27
N PHE A 70 -6.00 8.18 -9.42
CA PHE A 70 -4.64 8.69 -9.46
C PHE A 70 -3.97 8.47 -8.11
N PHE A 71 -2.65 8.49 -8.10
CA PHE A 71 -1.82 8.43 -6.91
C PHE A 71 -0.80 9.56 -6.95
N GLY A 72 -0.55 10.15 -5.79
CA GLY A 72 0.45 11.18 -5.58
C GLY A 72 0.43 11.66 -4.13
N ASP A 73 1.45 12.40 -3.74
CA ASP A 73 1.67 12.99 -2.42
C ASP A 73 0.94 14.33 -2.33
N PHE A 74 -0.34 14.27 -1.93
CA PHE A 74 -1.24 15.43 -1.98
C PHE A 74 -1.46 16.09 -0.63
N VAL A 75 -1.27 15.34 0.46
CA VAL A 75 -1.55 15.80 1.81
C VAL A 75 -0.42 15.48 2.79
N ASP A 76 -0.28 16.33 3.80
CA ASP A 76 0.62 16.06 4.91
C ASP A 76 0.04 15.01 5.89
N GLY A 77 0.83 14.60 6.88
CA GLY A 77 0.41 13.64 7.90
C GLY A 77 -0.77 14.07 8.78
N SER A 78 -1.23 15.33 8.69
CA SER A 78 -2.44 15.83 9.32
C SER A 78 -3.68 15.78 8.42
N GLY A 79 -3.50 15.54 7.11
CA GLY A 79 -4.54 15.56 6.09
C GLY A 79 -4.79 16.94 5.48
N ALA A 80 -3.93 17.93 5.76
CA ALA A 80 -3.94 19.22 5.07
C ALA A 80 -3.18 19.10 3.73
N PHE A 81 -3.49 19.95 2.75
CA PHE A 81 -2.73 19.94 1.49
C PHE A 81 -1.25 20.26 1.74
N GLY A 82 -0.38 19.47 1.13
CA GLY A 82 1.07 19.47 1.36
C GLY A 82 1.62 18.07 1.10
N SER A 83 2.81 17.77 1.61
CA SER A 83 3.48 16.50 1.34
C SER A 83 3.98 15.83 2.64
N ASP A 84 3.82 14.50 2.73
CA ASP A 84 4.46 13.66 3.75
C ASP A 84 5.34 12.51 3.19
N GLY A 85 5.48 12.45 1.86
CA GLY A 85 6.23 11.43 1.14
C GLY A 85 5.47 10.10 0.98
N ARG A 86 4.14 10.10 1.16
CA ARG A 86 3.26 8.97 0.88
C ARG A 86 2.28 9.35 -0.21
N ASP A 87 1.96 8.39 -1.06
CA ASP A 87 0.92 8.62 -2.05
C ASP A 87 -0.47 8.28 -1.51
N GLU A 88 -1.37 9.24 -1.65
CA GLU A 88 -2.80 9.04 -1.47
C GLU A 88 -3.49 8.73 -2.81
N PRO A 89 -4.53 7.88 -2.78
CA PRO A 89 -5.40 7.73 -3.91
C PRO A 89 -6.32 8.96 -4.04
N MET A 90 -6.45 9.46 -5.26
CA MET A 90 -7.43 10.46 -5.66
C MET A 90 -8.38 9.87 -6.70
N VAL A 91 -9.69 10.08 -6.53
CA VAL A 91 -10.71 9.68 -7.52
C VAL A 91 -11.18 10.88 -8.32
N ARG A 92 -11.44 10.66 -9.61
CA ARG A 92 -12.06 11.63 -10.52
C ARG A 92 -13.43 11.12 -10.99
N ARG A 93 -14.43 11.99 -10.85
CA ARG A 93 -15.82 11.81 -11.31
C ARG A 93 -16.22 13.00 -12.16
N GLY A 94 -16.22 12.83 -13.49
CA GLY A 94 -16.36 13.98 -14.38
C GLY A 94 -15.15 14.90 -14.25
N SER A 95 -15.35 16.18 -13.88
CA SER A 95 -14.26 17.12 -13.58
C SER A 95 -13.99 17.27 -12.08
N THR A 96 -14.70 16.54 -11.22
CA THR A 96 -14.55 16.60 -9.76
C THR A 96 -13.53 15.58 -9.26
N PHE A 97 -12.64 16.03 -8.38
CA PHE A 97 -11.59 15.24 -7.74
C PHE A 97 -11.81 15.14 -6.24
N ILE A 98 -11.51 13.98 -5.67
CA ILE A 98 -11.62 13.71 -4.23
C ILE A 98 -10.40 12.91 -3.78
N ILE A 99 -9.62 13.47 -2.86
CA ILE A 99 -8.42 12.85 -2.29
C ILE A 99 -8.78 12.14 -0.99
N ARG A 100 -8.22 10.93 -0.79
CA ARG A 100 -8.37 10.19 0.46
C ARG A 100 -7.51 10.84 1.54
N GLY A 101 -8.04 11.05 2.74
CA GLY A 101 -7.25 11.57 3.87
C GLY A 101 -7.18 13.09 3.94
N ALA A 102 -7.32 13.79 2.80
CA ALA A 102 -7.79 15.16 2.80
C ALA A 102 -9.15 15.23 3.53
N GLU A 103 -9.49 16.36 4.17
CA GLU A 103 -10.77 16.64 4.85
C GLU A 103 -12.04 16.50 3.95
N GLN A 104 -11.96 15.75 2.85
CA GLN A 104 -12.99 15.47 1.86
C GLN A 104 -13.51 16.75 1.21
N ARG A 105 -12.60 17.66 0.86
CA ARG A 105 -12.91 18.86 0.08
C ARG A 105 -12.80 18.54 -1.41
N PRO A 106 -13.92 18.28 -2.11
CA PRO A 106 -13.85 18.08 -3.55
C PRO A 106 -13.40 19.37 -4.22
N PHE A 107 -12.59 19.22 -5.28
CA PHE A 107 -12.21 20.32 -6.15
C PHE A 107 -12.45 19.93 -7.61
N VAL A 108 -12.41 20.91 -8.48
CA VAL A 108 -12.69 20.78 -9.91
C VAL A 108 -11.54 21.37 -10.70
N TYR A 109 -11.01 20.60 -11.65
CA TYR A 109 -9.98 21.07 -12.57
C TYR A 109 -10.10 20.42 -13.95
N GLY A 110 -9.84 21.22 -15.00
CA GLY A 110 -9.99 20.79 -16.39
C GLY A 110 -11.44 20.59 -16.85
N ASP A 111 -11.54 20.17 -18.11
CA ASP A 111 -12.80 19.95 -18.82
C ASP A 111 -13.11 18.44 -18.97
N PRO A 112 -14.38 18.08 -19.20
CA PRO A 112 -14.74 16.73 -19.60
C PRO A 112 -13.94 16.30 -20.85
N GLY A 113 -13.26 15.15 -20.77
CA GLY A 113 -12.44 14.62 -21.85
C GLY A 113 -10.95 14.94 -21.74
N ASP A 114 -10.55 15.83 -20.83
CA ASP A 114 -9.13 16.08 -20.56
C ASP A 114 -8.46 14.83 -20.00
N THR A 115 -7.23 14.58 -20.47
CA THR A 115 -6.31 13.63 -19.81
C THR A 115 -5.67 14.35 -18.64
N VAL A 116 -5.70 13.73 -17.46
CA VAL A 116 -5.14 14.30 -16.24
C VAL A 116 -3.82 13.62 -15.94
N LEU A 117 -2.84 14.41 -15.52
CA LEU A 117 -1.53 13.98 -15.09
C LEU A 117 -1.28 14.50 -13.67
N VAL A 118 -0.52 13.73 -12.90
CA VAL A 118 -0.11 14.05 -11.53
C VAL A 118 1.41 14.13 -11.48
N GLY A 119 1.94 15.09 -10.73
CA GLY A 119 3.37 15.25 -10.49
C GLY A 119 3.66 16.53 -9.73
N ASP A 120 4.91 16.66 -9.28
CA ASP A 120 5.44 17.86 -8.63
C ASP A 120 5.97 18.85 -9.69
N TRP A 121 5.06 19.67 -10.25
CA TRP A 121 5.38 20.50 -11.41
C TRP A 121 6.24 21.74 -11.12
N ASP A 122 6.40 22.14 -9.85
CA ASP A 122 7.24 23.26 -9.43
C ASP A 122 8.32 22.91 -8.41
N GLY A 123 8.43 21.64 -8.05
CA GLY A 123 9.52 21.09 -7.24
C GLY A 123 9.38 21.38 -5.74
N ASP A 124 8.17 21.64 -5.24
CA ASP A 124 7.95 21.93 -3.82
C ASP A 124 7.78 20.68 -2.94
N GLY A 125 7.75 19.50 -3.59
CA GLY A 125 7.56 18.18 -3.02
C GLY A 125 6.11 17.72 -2.97
N THR A 126 5.14 18.57 -3.34
CA THR A 126 3.70 18.26 -3.34
C THR A 126 3.22 17.96 -4.75
N ASP A 127 2.56 16.82 -4.91
CA ASP A 127 1.96 16.48 -6.19
C ASP A 127 0.73 17.32 -6.48
N THR A 128 0.65 17.81 -7.71
CA THR A 128 -0.47 18.61 -8.21
C THR A 128 -0.87 18.19 -9.62
N LEU A 129 -1.80 18.91 -10.25
CA LEU A 129 -2.45 18.45 -11.48
C LEU A 129 -2.03 19.21 -12.72
N ALA A 130 -1.75 18.46 -13.79
CA ALA A 130 -1.81 18.99 -15.15
C ALA A 130 -2.95 18.34 -15.94
N VAL A 131 -3.60 19.11 -16.82
CA VAL A 131 -4.53 18.56 -17.81
C VAL A 131 -4.01 18.74 -19.22
N ARG A 132 -4.24 17.73 -20.06
CA ARG A 132 -3.75 17.66 -21.43
C ARG A 132 -4.90 17.65 -22.44
N ARG A 133 -4.79 18.53 -23.44
CA ARG A 133 -5.68 18.64 -24.61
C ARG A 133 -4.86 18.58 -25.89
N GLY A 134 -4.90 17.46 -26.58
CA GLY A 134 -4.00 17.21 -27.71
C GLY A 134 -2.55 17.21 -27.24
N ASN A 135 -1.73 18.15 -27.72
CA ASN A 135 -0.34 18.32 -27.28
C ASN A 135 -0.13 19.51 -26.33
N ARG A 136 -1.20 20.12 -25.82
CA ARG A 136 -1.12 21.26 -24.90
C ARG A 136 -1.42 20.82 -23.47
N TYR A 137 -0.59 21.27 -22.53
CA TYR A 137 -0.65 20.98 -21.11
C TYR A 137 -0.98 22.24 -20.33
N PHE A 138 -1.86 22.12 -19.35
CA PHE A 138 -2.31 23.19 -18.48
C PHE A 138 -2.00 22.74 -17.06
N VAL A 139 -0.95 23.33 -16.47
CA VAL A 139 -0.39 22.92 -15.18
C VAL A 139 -0.99 23.77 -14.07
N LYS A 140 -1.26 23.14 -12.94
CA LYS A 140 -1.67 23.78 -11.71
C LYS A 140 -0.71 23.37 -10.60
N ASN A 141 -0.24 24.35 -9.84
CA ASN A 141 0.74 24.16 -8.76
C ASN A 141 0.09 24.12 -7.37
N ASP A 142 -1.24 24.02 -7.30
CA ASP A 142 -1.97 23.85 -6.05
C ASP A 142 -3.22 22.96 -6.24
N ILE A 143 -3.69 22.37 -5.14
CA ILE A 143 -4.93 21.57 -5.12
C ILE A 143 -6.13 22.49 -4.88
N SER A 144 -6.57 23.17 -5.94
CA SER A 144 -7.73 24.06 -5.90
C SER A 144 -8.54 24.06 -7.20
N THR A 145 -9.70 24.72 -7.20
CA THR A 145 -10.44 25.01 -8.44
C THR A 145 -9.97 26.32 -9.02
N GLY A 146 -9.72 26.35 -10.34
CA GLY A 146 -9.38 27.58 -11.02
C GLY A 146 -8.70 27.38 -12.36
N PHE A 147 -8.06 28.46 -12.83
CA PHE A 147 -7.23 28.45 -14.02
C PHE A 147 -5.89 27.75 -13.75
N ALA A 148 -5.24 27.36 -14.85
CA ALA A 148 -3.88 26.86 -14.83
C ALA A 148 -2.88 27.98 -14.52
N ASP A 149 -1.83 27.66 -13.79
CA ASP A 149 -0.74 28.57 -13.45
C ASP A 149 0.25 28.69 -14.61
N SER A 150 0.45 27.60 -15.37
CA SER A 150 1.28 27.61 -16.56
C SER A 150 0.70 26.74 -17.67
N THR A 151 1.21 26.95 -18.90
CA THR A 151 0.72 26.24 -20.07
C THR A 151 1.82 26.13 -21.11
N PHE A 152 1.98 24.94 -21.69
CA PHE A 152 2.98 24.67 -22.71
C PHE A 152 2.52 23.59 -23.69
N SER A 153 3.26 23.41 -24.78
CA SER A 153 2.99 22.37 -25.78
C SER A 153 4.20 21.47 -25.98
N TYR A 154 3.97 20.16 -25.96
CA TYR A 154 5.00 19.16 -26.15
C TYR A 154 4.44 17.85 -26.74
N GLY A 155 5.22 17.24 -27.64
CA GLY A 155 4.83 16.01 -28.33
C GLY A 155 3.66 16.17 -29.30
N GLU A 156 3.10 15.03 -29.67
CA GLU A 156 1.99 14.91 -30.62
C GLU A 156 0.70 14.50 -29.88
N PRO A 157 -0.50 14.85 -30.38
CA PRO A 157 -1.77 14.51 -29.72
C PRO A 157 -1.98 13.01 -29.42
N GLY A 158 -1.37 12.12 -30.20
CA GLY A 158 -1.49 10.66 -30.03
C GLY A 158 -0.43 10.02 -29.14
N ASP A 159 0.54 10.79 -28.64
CA ASP A 159 1.62 10.24 -27.82
C ASP A 159 1.10 9.77 -26.46
N ALA A 160 1.66 8.65 -25.96
CA ALA A 160 1.53 8.30 -24.55
C ALA A 160 2.49 9.20 -23.74
N VAL A 161 2.02 9.71 -22.61
CA VAL A 161 2.77 10.65 -21.76
C VAL A 161 3.11 9.97 -20.45
N LEU A 162 4.34 10.17 -20.00
CA LEU A 162 4.89 9.75 -18.73
C LEU A 162 5.34 11.01 -17.99
N VAL A 163 5.23 10.99 -16.66
CA VAL A 163 5.63 12.08 -15.76
C VAL A 163 6.68 11.53 -14.81
N GLY A 164 7.71 12.32 -14.52
CA GLY A 164 8.77 11.99 -13.58
C GLY A 164 9.90 13.01 -13.66
N ASN A 165 10.82 12.95 -12.69
CA ASN A 165 12.07 13.71 -12.68
C ASN A 165 13.14 12.95 -13.47
N TRP A 166 13.38 13.28 -14.74
CA TRP A 166 14.19 12.42 -15.62
C TRP A 166 15.69 12.61 -15.53
N ASP A 167 16.14 13.81 -15.16
CA ASP A 167 17.55 14.19 -15.08
C ASP A 167 18.09 14.17 -13.64
N GLY A 168 17.21 13.91 -12.66
CA GLY A 168 17.59 13.90 -11.25
C GLY A 168 18.03 15.28 -10.78
N ASP A 169 17.62 16.36 -11.47
CA ASP A 169 18.03 17.70 -11.08
C ASP A 169 17.50 17.97 -9.68
N THR A 170 18.44 18.34 -8.82
CA THR A 170 18.23 18.68 -7.41
C THR A 170 18.69 20.12 -7.23
N SER A 171 17.82 21.07 -7.57
CA SER A 171 18.23 22.48 -7.58
C SER A 171 18.29 23.07 -6.15
N ALA A 172 19.39 22.77 -5.44
CA ALA A 172 20.29 23.74 -4.77
C ALA A 172 21.10 23.06 -3.66
N ALA A 173 22.43 23.26 -3.69
CA ALA A 173 23.37 22.81 -2.66
C ALA A 173 23.13 23.40 -1.25
N ASP A 174 22.19 24.34 -1.11
CA ASP A 174 21.92 25.11 0.11
C ASP A 174 20.40 25.18 0.47
N ALA A 175 19.51 24.44 -0.21
CA ALA A 175 18.08 24.46 0.11
C ALA A 175 17.74 23.53 1.30
N GLU A 176 16.83 23.96 2.18
CA GLU A 176 16.36 23.18 3.34
C GLU A 176 15.57 21.90 2.91
N ARG A 177 15.15 21.85 1.64
CA ARG A 177 14.61 20.69 0.91
C ARG A 177 15.15 20.65 -0.53
N THR A 178 15.44 19.45 -1.02
CA THR A 178 15.81 19.15 -2.41
C THR A 178 14.63 19.46 -3.35
N VAL A 179 14.82 20.27 -4.39
CA VAL A 179 13.79 20.58 -5.41
C VAL A 179 13.92 19.57 -6.54
N THR A 180 12.89 18.75 -6.75
CA THR A 180 12.83 17.69 -7.78
C THR A 180 11.60 17.92 -8.64
N THR A 181 11.72 18.67 -9.73
CA THR A 181 10.57 18.99 -10.59
C THR A 181 10.26 17.82 -11.51
N ASP A 182 9.00 17.38 -11.50
CA ASP A 182 8.49 16.45 -12.48
C ASP A 182 8.28 17.12 -13.85
N THR A 183 8.70 16.41 -14.88
CA THR A 183 8.60 16.86 -16.27
C THR A 183 8.07 15.74 -17.16
N LEU A 184 8.10 15.90 -18.48
CA LEU A 184 7.38 15.03 -19.40
C LEU A 184 8.28 14.18 -20.28
N MET A 185 7.91 12.91 -20.42
CA MET A 185 8.44 12.04 -21.45
C MET A 185 7.29 11.54 -22.33
N VAL A 186 7.46 11.63 -23.65
CA VAL A 186 6.47 11.08 -24.61
C VAL A 186 6.98 9.79 -25.25
N ARG A 187 6.09 8.82 -25.41
CA ARG A 187 6.41 7.47 -25.91
C ARG A 187 5.71 7.17 -27.24
N ARG A 188 6.49 6.63 -28.19
CA ARG A 188 6.02 6.11 -29.49
C ARG A 188 6.55 4.69 -29.71
N GLY A 189 5.72 3.69 -29.46
CA GLY A 189 6.17 2.29 -29.49
C GLY A 189 7.19 2.04 -28.37
N ASN A 190 8.42 1.66 -28.71
CA ASN A 190 9.50 1.48 -27.72
C ASN A 190 10.52 2.63 -27.71
N ARG A 191 10.20 3.76 -28.37
CA ARG A 191 11.02 4.98 -28.35
C ARG A 191 10.43 6.02 -27.39
N TYR A 192 11.30 6.66 -26.63
CA TYR A 192 10.96 7.63 -25.60
C TYR A 192 11.68 8.94 -25.90
N PHE A 193 10.97 10.05 -25.75
CA PHE A 193 11.46 11.40 -26.01
C PHE A 193 11.32 12.21 -24.73
N VAL A 194 12.45 12.55 -24.13
CA VAL A 194 12.52 13.17 -22.81
C VAL A 194 12.49 14.68 -22.95
N LYS A 195 11.76 15.34 -22.06
CA LYS A 195 11.81 16.78 -21.91
C LYS A 195 11.97 17.14 -20.45
N ASN A 196 13.09 17.78 -20.12
CA ASN A 196 13.54 18.11 -18.77
C ASN A 196 13.03 19.49 -18.29
N ASP A 197 12.09 20.09 -19.01
CA ASP A 197 11.46 21.35 -18.61
C ASP A 197 9.96 21.38 -18.99
N THR A 198 9.22 22.32 -18.41
CA THR A 198 7.78 22.53 -18.69
C THR A 198 7.52 23.66 -19.69
N THR A 199 8.42 23.84 -20.66
CA THR A 199 8.30 24.84 -21.73
C THR A 199 7.91 24.24 -23.08
N THR A 200 7.49 25.09 -24.02
CA THR A 200 7.12 24.62 -25.36
C THR A 200 8.36 24.34 -26.19
N GLY A 201 8.47 23.15 -26.77
CA GLY A 201 9.63 22.82 -27.60
C GLY A 201 9.73 21.37 -28.03
N TYR A 202 10.96 21.00 -28.40
CA TYR A 202 11.33 19.63 -28.75
C TYR A 202 11.86 18.89 -27.52
N ALA A 203 12.05 17.58 -27.69
CA ALA A 203 12.70 16.73 -26.71
C ALA A 203 14.18 17.09 -26.58
N ASP A 204 14.72 16.99 -25.38
CA ASP A 204 16.13 17.22 -25.11
C ASP A 204 16.98 16.04 -25.60
N TYR A 205 16.49 14.81 -25.38
CA TYR A 205 17.08 13.58 -25.91
C TYR A 205 16.05 12.47 -26.11
N ASP A 206 16.47 11.38 -26.74
CA ASP A 206 15.62 10.22 -27.01
C ASP A 206 16.37 8.90 -26.84
N PHE A 207 15.63 7.85 -26.47
CA PHE A 207 16.17 6.51 -26.33
C PHE A 207 15.14 5.42 -26.63
N PHE A 208 15.62 4.18 -26.77
CA PHE A 208 14.79 2.98 -26.90
C PHE A 208 14.83 2.15 -25.62
N PHE A 209 13.67 1.62 -25.21
CA PHE A 209 13.58 0.69 -24.09
C PHE A 209 12.38 -0.26 -24.23
N GLY A 210 12.62 -1.55 -23.97
CA GLY A 210 11.58 -2.57 -24.01
C GLY A 210 10.93 -2.77 -25.38
N GLU A 211 9.71 -3.29 -25.37
CA GLU A 211 8.92 -3.64 -26.54
C GLU A 211 7.78 -2.65 -26.77
N PRO A 212 7.30 -2.45 -28.02
CA PRO A 212 6.28 -1.44 -28.33
C PRO A 212 4.94 -1.58 -27.61
N ARG A 213 4.62 -2.77 -27.09
CA ARG A 213 3.35 -3.08 -26.39
C ARG A 213 3.52 -3.26 -24.88
N ASP A 214 4.71 -3.04 -24.36
CA ASP A 214 4.93 -3.15 -22.93
C ASP A 214 4.07 -2.13 -22.18
N THR A 215 3.54 -2.56 -21.03
CA THR A 215 3.03 -1.64 -20.01
C THR A 215 4.23 -1.00 -19.33
N VAL A 216 4.25 0.33 -19.23
CA VAL A 216 5.35 1.09 -18.66
C VAL A 216 4.91 1.64 -17.30
N LEU A 217 5.77 1.49 -16.32
CA LEU A 217 5.68 2.11 -15.00
C LEU A 217 6.85 3.08 -14.86
N VAL A 218 6.62 4.16 -14.13
CA VAL A 218 7.61 5.19 -13.82
C VAL A 218 7.73 5.26 -12.31
N GLY A 219 8.96 5.37 -11.83
CA GLY A 219 9.23 5.68 -10.42
C GLY A 219 10.72 5.69 -10.11
N ASP A 220 11.06 6.24 -8.96
CA ASP A 220 12.35 6.09 -8.29
C ASP A 220 12.28 4.85 -7.39
N TRP A 221 12.78 3.73 -7.91
CA TRP A 221 12.63 2.43 -7.26
C TRP A 221 13.64 2.25 -6.15
N ALA A 222 13.17 2.13 -4.91
CA ALA A 222 14.06 1.91 -3.79
C ALA A 222 14.82 0.56 -3.89
N THR A 223 16.14 0.61 -4.07
CA THR A 223 17.02 -0.54 -3.92
C THR A 223 18.00 -0.28 -2.77
N ASP A 224 17.96 -1.17 -1.76
CA ASP A 224 18.96 -1.40 -0.70
C ASP A 224 19.60 -0.18 0.00
N GLY A 225 18.97 1.00 -0.06
CA GLY A 225 19.50 2.24 0.50
C GLY A 225 20.35 3.09 -0.44
N GLU A 226 20.34 2.83 -1.76
CA GLU A 226 21.16 3.58 -2.74
C GLU A 226 20.43 4.11 -4.00
N SER A 227 19.17 3.76 -4.31
CA SER A 227 18.42 4.48 -5.36
C SER A 227 17.50 5.51 -4.72
N GLY A 228 18.10 6.67 -4.50
CA GLY A 228 17.48 7.93 -4.10
C GLY A 228 18.28 9.06 -4.71
N ASP A 229 18.72 8.89 -5.96
CA ASP A 229 19.37 9.96 -6.74
C ASP A 229 18.34 10.94 -7.32
N HIS A 230 17.06 10.74 -6.97
CA HIS A 230 15.91 11.54 -7.35
C HIS A 230 15.55 11.44 -8.83
N ALA A 231 16.25 10.61 -9.63
CA ALA A 231 15.95 10.39 -11.02
C ALA A 231 14.95 9.24 -11.19
N SER A 232 13.90 9.48 -11.97
CA SER A 232 12.87 8.52 -12.30
C SER A 232 13.37 7.53 -13.35
N GLN A 233 13.16 6.24 -13.08
CA GLN A 233 13.46 5.15 -14.00
C GLN A 233 12.19 4.61 -14.66
N LEU A 234 12.36 3.80 -15.70
CA LEU A 234 11.28 3.05 -16.32
C LEU A 234 11.28 1.59 -15.87
N MET A 235 10.09 1.00 -15.75
CA MET A 235 9.95 -0.44 -15.60
C MET A 235 8.89 -0.95 -16.58
N VAL A 236 9.24 -1.96 -17.38
CA VAL A 236 8.30 -2.58 -18.32
C VAL A 236 7.76 -3.91 -17.80
N ARG A 237 6.49 -4.19 -18.06
CA ARG A 237 5.80 -5.43 -17.64
C ARG A 237 5.33 -6.28 -18.82
N ARG A 238 5.52 -7.60 -18.70
CA ARG A 238 4.99 -8.65 -19.60
C ARG A 238 4.42 -9.80 -18.78
N GLY A 239 3.11 -10.03 -18.85
CA GLY A 239 2.45 -10.94 -17.89
C GLY A 239 2.68 -10.41 -16.48
N ASN A 240 3.11 -11.24 -15.53
CA ASN A 240 3.48 -10.80 -14.18
C ASN A 240 5.00 -10.59 -13.98
N ARG A 241 5.78 -10.50 -15.06
CA ARG A 241 7.22 -10.24 -15.01
C ARG A 241 7.54 -8.78 -15.31
N TYR A 242 8.43 -8.20 -14.51
CA TYR A 242 8.86 -6.80 -14.57
C TYR A 242 10.34 -6.71 -14.91
N PHE A 243 10.70 -5.69 -15.68
CA PHE A 243 12.04 -5.45 -16.20
C PHE A 243 12.39 -3.96 -15.94
N PRO A 244 13.09 -3.65 -14.83
CA PRO A 244 13.55 -2.29 -14.55
C PRO A 244 14.63 -1.86 -15.55
N SER A 245 14.57 -0.61 -15.99
CA SER A 245 15.60 0.01 -16.82
C SER A 245 16.85 0.33 -15.99
N ALA A 246 17.97 0.56 -16.68
CA ALA A 246 19.03 1.40 -16.12
C ALA A 246 18.59 2.88 -16.09
N GLU A 247 19.38 3.74 -15.46
CA GLU A 247 19.15 5.19 -15.42
C GLU A 247 18.94 5.79 -16.80
N VAL A 248 17.83 6.50 -16.99
CA VAL A 248 17.43 7.01 -18.30
C VAL A 248 18.19 8.27 -18.70
N TRP A 249 18.63 9.09 -17.74
CA TRP A 249 19.46 10.28 -17.99
C TRP A 249 20.80 9.94 -18.64
N THR A 250 21.30 8.72 -18.45
CA THR A 250 22.55 8.27 -19.08
C THR A 250 22.50 8.28 -20.62
N ALA A 251 21.30 8.31 -21.20
CA ALA A 251 21.09 8.40 -22.64
C ALA A 251 21.37 9.80 -23.21
N GLU A 252 21.34 10.87 -22.41
CA GLU A 252 21.58 12.24 -22.86
C GLU A 252 22.97 12.40 -23.49
N ALA A 253 23.98 11.77 -22.88
CA ALA A 253 25.35 11.77 -23.37
C ALA A 253 25.58 10.85 -24.60
N GLN A 254 24.55 10.12 -25.04
CA GLN A 254 24.66 9.11 -26.09
C GLN A 254 24.14 9.62 -27.43
N ARG A 255 24.40 8.86 -28.49
CA ARG A 255 23.85 9.16 -29.83
C ARG A 255 22.36 8.80 -29.89
N SER A 256 21.60 9.53 -30.71
CA SER A 256 20.20 9.20 -30.99
C SER A 256 20.05 7.73 -31.40
N GLY A 257 19.07 7.06 -30.79
CA GLY A 257 18.82 5.63 -30.92
C GLY A 257 19.60 4.72 -29.97
N PHE A 258 20.14 5.27 -28.88
CA PHE A 258 20.65 4.50 -27.76
C PHE A 258 19.57 3.60 -27.16
N GLY A 259 19.93 2.35 -26.85
CA GLY A 259 19.05 1.40 -26.17
C GLY A 259 19.41 1.33 -24.69
N VAL A 260 18.49 1.75 -23.82
CA VAL A 260 18.66 1.61 -22.37
C VAL A 260 18.56 0.12 -22.00
N GLY A 261 19.48 -0.34 -21.15
CA GLY A 261 19.54 -1.74 -20.70
C GLY A 261 18.50 -2.07 -19.63
N THR A 262 18.25 -3.36 -19.41
CA THR A 262 17.47 -3.86 -18.26
C THR A 262 18.42 -4.25 -17.13
N GLN A 263 18.18 -3.79 -15.90
CA GLN A 263 19.02 -4.12 -14.74
C GLN A 263 18.75 -5.53 -14.19
N GLY A 264 17.62 -6.13 -14.55
CA GLY A 264 17.26 -7.49 -14.17
C GLY A 264 15.82 -7.81 -14.55
N SER A 265 15.25 -8.83 -13.91
CA SER A 265 13.80 -9.06 -13.96
C SER A 265 13.31 -9.80 -12.72
N PHE A 266 12.07 -9.54 -12.31
CA PHE A 266 11.44 -10.24 -11.18
C PHE A 266 9.94 -10.46 -11.45
N LEU A 267 9.31 -11.33 -10.65
CA LEU A 267 7.87 -11.59 -10.69
C LEU A 267 7.16 -10.81 -9.58
N TYR A 268 6.01 -10.23 -9.88
CA TYR A 268 5.20 -9.53 -8.88
C TYR A 268 3.71 -9.53 -9.23
N GLY A 269 2.87 -9.85 -8.25
CA GLY A 269 1.41 -9.92 -8.43
C GLY A 269 0.95 -11.01 -9.41
N GLU A 270 -0.35 -11.00 -9.70
CA GLU A 270 -0.99 -11.91 -10.65
C GLU A 270 -0.96 -11.34 -12.09
N PRO A 271 -1.00 -12.18 -13.13
CA PRO A 271 -1.06 -11.71 -14.52
C PRO A 271 -2.28 -10.82 -14.81
N THR A 272 -3.39 -11.01 -14.08
CA THR A 272 -4.65 -10.25 -14.22
C THR A 272 -4.69 -8.97 -13.39
N ASP A 273 -3.71 -8.75 -12.51
CA ASP A 273 -3.65 -7.51 -11.73
C ASP A 273 -3.36 -6.32 -12.65
N THR A 274 -3.94 -5.15 -12.33
CA THR A 274 -3.55 -3.89 -12.96
C THR A 274 -2.47 -3.23 -12.12
N PRO A 275 -1.20 -3.23 -12.56
CA PRO A 275 -0.10 -2.68 -11.79
C PRO A 275 -0.08 -1.17 -11.85
N PHE A 276 0.44 -0.58 -10.79
CA PHE A 276 0.57 0.86 -10.65
C PHE A 276 1.72 1.16 -9.68
N VAL A 277 2.14 2.41 -9.58
CA VAL A 277 3.25 2.86 -8.74
C VAL A 277 2.69 3.78 -7.69
N ALA A 278 3.15 3.59 -6.45
CA ALA A 278 2.84 4.50 -5.36
C ALA A 278 3.95 4.51 -4.32
N ALA A 279 4.32 5.69 -3.86
CA ALA A 279 5.22 5.85 -2.74
C ALA A 279 4.53 5.41 -1.44
N LEU A 280 5.24 4.54 -0.71
CA LEU A 280 4.85 4.14 0.64
C LEU A 280 6.14 3.80 1.40
N PRO A 281 6.64 4.75 2.22
CA PRO A 281 7.84 4.52 3.02
C PRO A 281 7.68 3.29 3.91
N ARG A 282 8.71 2.45 3.93
CA ARG A 282 8.70 1.18 4.65
C ARG A 282 9.74 1.19 5.74
N ARG A 283 9.29 0.99 6.98
CA ARG A 283 10.18 0.70 8.10
C ARG A 283 10.69 -0.74 7.99
N ILE A 284 12.00 -0.90 8.03
CA ILE A 284 12.70 -2.19 8.05
C ILE A 284 13.43 -2.26 9.40
N ASP A 285 13.12 -3.29 10.17
CA ASP A 285 13.86 -3.62 11.39
C ASP A 285 14.71 -4.87 11.07
N ASP A 286 16.03 -4.72 11.03
CA ASP A 286 16.98 -5.80 10.76
C ASP A 286 18.07 -5.88 11.84
N THR A 287 19.04 -6.79 11.67
CA THR A 287 20.13 -7.00 12.65
C THR A 287 21.05 -5.79 12.81
N THR A 288 20.98 -4.81 11.91
CA THR A 288 21.74 -3.56 11.96
C THR A 288 20.96 -2.41 12.60
N GLY A 289 19.66 -2.60 12.83
CA GLY A 289 18.76 -1.65 13.49
C GLY A 289 17.51 -1.37 12.68
N THR A 290 16.84 -0.29 13.06
CA THR A 290 15.68 0.23 12.32
C THR A 290 16.15 1.22 11.26
N ARG A 291 15.68 1.05 10.02
CA ARG A 291 15.76 2.08 8.98
C ARG A 291 14.42 2.27 8.27
N VAL A 292 14.18 3.46 7.72
CA VAL A 292 13.04 3.71 6.82
C VAL A 292 13.56 3.77 5.40
N VAL A 293 12.95 3.00 4.52
CA VAL A 293 13.19 3.06 3.08
C VAL A 293 12.13 3.94 2.48
N HIS A 294 12.57 4.99 1.80
CA HIS A 294 11.72 5.90 1.03
C HIS A 294 11.84 5.58 -0.46
N GLY A 295 10.97 6.17 -1.27
CA GLY A 295 10.88 5.93 -2.70
C GLY A 295 9.67 5.09 -3.08
N ASP A 296 9.60 4.76 -4.36
CA ASP A 296 8.40 4.19 -4.96
C ASP A 296 8.31 2.68 -4.76
N GLY A 297 7.07 2.22 -4.62
CA GLY A 297 6.72 0.82 -4.52
C GLY A 297 5.82 0.38 -5.67
N LEU A 298 5.93 -0.90 -6.04
CA LEU A 298 4.91 -1.52 -6.88
C LEU A 298 3.59 -1.63 -6.13
N ALA A 299 2.50 -1.48 -6.85
CA ALA A 299 1.16 -1.65 -6.34
C ALA A 299 0.24 -2.32 -7.37
N VAL A 300 -0.88 -2.89 -6.92
CA VAL A 300 -1.89 -3.49 -7.80
C VAL A 300 -3.31 -3.08 -7.44
N ARG A 301 -4.11 -2.82 -8.47
CA ARG A 301 -5.57 -2.64 -8.38
C ARG A 301 -6.26 -3.94 -8.80
N ARG A 302 -7.14 -4.47 -7.93
CA ARG A 302 -7.82 -5.76 -8.15
C ARG A 302 -9.34 -5.62 -8.16
N THR A 303 -9.96 -6.27 -9.13
CA THR A 303 -11.40 -6.27 -9.46
C THR A 303 -12.30 -7.04 -8.49
N THR A 304 -11.86 -7.37 -7.27
CA THR A 304 -12.37 -8.44 -6.37
C THR A 304 -11.84 -9.84 -6.73
N GLY A 305 -11.56 -10.67 -5.72
CA GLY A 305 -10.89 -11.97 -5.86
C GLY A 305 -11.76 -13.06 -6.51
N PRO A 306 -11.20 -14.26 -6.77
CA PRO A 306 -11.97 -15.37 -7.35
C PRO A 306 -13.09 -15.78 -6.38
N GLY A 307 -14.34 -15.52 -6.79
CA GLY A 307 -15.55 -15.97 -6.10
C GLY A 307 -16.40 -14.86 -5.45
N ALA A 308 -16.81 -13.84 -6.20
CA ALA A 308 -18.02 -13.09 -5.84
C ALA A 308 -19.25 -13.88 -6.36
N PRO A 309 -20.23 -14.24 -5.53
CA PRO A 309 -21.47 -14.80 -6.04
C PRO A 309 -22.16 -13.77 -6.91
N SER A 310 -22.41 -14.14 -8.16
CA SER A 310 -23.27 -13.41 -9.08
C SER A 310 -24.69 -13.40 -8.54
N THR A 311 -25.04 -12.37 -7.79
CA THR A 311 -26.38 -11.79 -7.71
C THR A 311 -26.26 -10.45 -7.01
N GLU A 312 -26.50 -9.40 -7.79
CA GLU A 312 -26.69 -8.02 -7.37
C GLU A 312 -27.80 -7.93 -6.30
N PRO A 313 -27.54 -7.42 -5.09
CA PRO A 313 -28.58 -6.85 -4.26
C PRO A 313 -28.86 -5.44 -4.78
N ALA A 314 -30.10 -5.21 -5.17
CA ALA A 314 -30.61 -3.93 -5.66
C ALA A 314 -30.13 -2.73 -4.83
N ALA A 315 -29.89 -1.61 -5.52
CA ALA A 315 -29.58 -0.31 -4.98
C ALA A 315 -30.33 -0.01 -3.66
N ALA A 316 -29.61 -0.06 -2.54
CA ALA A 316 -30.10 0.42 -1.26
C ALA A 316 -29.51 1.82 -1.01
N ALA A 317 -30.38 2.81 -1.22
CA ALA A 317 -30.46 4.14 -0.63
C ALA A 317 -29.16 4.85 -0.19
N ALA A 318 -28.96 6.03 -0.77
CA ALA A 318 -28.16 7.11 -0.22
C ALA A 318 -28.46 7.34 1.27
N GLY A 319 -27.41 7.45 2.08
CA GLY A 319 -27.46 7.85 3.48
C GLY A 319 -27.01 6.77 4.45
N ASP A 320 -25.69 6.55 4.54
CA ASP A 320 -25.07 6.20 5.83
C ASP A 320 -23.72 6.93 5.87
N SER A 321 -23.60 7.87 6.81
CA SER A 321 -22.32 8.47 7.20
C SER A 321 -21.31 7.36 7.50
N ILE A 322 -20.07 7.51 7.05
CA ILE A 322 -18.96 6.57 7.31
C ILE A 322 -18.61 6.62 8.81
N GLY A 323 -19.42 5.97 9.65
CA GLY A 323 -19.24 5.92 11.09
C GLY A 323 -18.08 5.00 11.49
N VAL A 324 -17.43 5.32 12.60
CA VAL A 324 -16.52 4.43 13.33
C VAL A 324 -17.30 3.20 13.79
N ARG A 325 -16.78 1.99 13.52
CA ARG A 325 -17.36 0.72 13.97
C ARG A 325 -16.52 0.11 15.07
N THR A 326 -17.13 -0.67 15.93
CA THR A 326 -16.47 -1.29 17.09
C THR A 326 -16.37 -2.80 16.91
N TYR A 327 -15.30 -3.40 17.43
CA TYR A 327 -15.19 -4.86 17.47
C TYR A 327 -14.64 -5.37 18.80
N ALA A 328 -14.97 -6.61 19.14
CA ALA A 328 -14.35 -7.35 20.23
C ALA A 328 -13.46 -8.46 19.66
N ALA A 329 -12.30 -8.71 20.26
CA ALA A 329 -11.39 -9.78 19.84
C ALA A 329 -11.31 -10.88 20.91
N VAL A 330 -11.61 -12.12 20.53
CA VAL A 330 -11.47 -13.28 21.42
C VAL A 330 -10.64 -14.37 20.77
N GLY A 331 -9.61 -14.86 21.48
CA GLY A 331 -8.85 -16.00 21.00
C GLY A 331 -7.75 -16.50 21.92
N ASP A 332 -6.80 -17.25 21.35
CA ASP A 332 -5.68 -17.88 22.06
C ASP A 332 -4.33 -17.18 21.78
N SER A 333 -3.23 -17.94 21.71
CA SER A 333 -1.88 -17.44 21.39
C SER A 333 -1.78 -16.77 20.02
N LEU A 334 -2.65 -17.14 19.07
CA LEU A 334 -2.67 -16.53 17.74
C LEU A 334 -3.25 -15.11 17.78
N THR A 335 -4.15 -14.85 18.72
CA THR A 335 -4.70 -13.52 18.98
C THR A 335 -3.81 -12.73 19.95
N ALA A 336 -3.21 -13.38 20.95
CA ALA A 336 -2.32 -12.71 21.91
C ALA A 336 -0.91 -12.40 21.35
N GLY A 337 -0.43 -13.18 20.37
CA GLY A 337 0.84 -12.97 19.68
C GLY A 337 2.11 -13.45 20.40
N ILE A 338 2.05 -14.48 21.26
CA ILE A 338 3.26 -15.05 21.91
C ILE A 338 3.36 -16.56 21.70
N PRO A 339 4.59 -17.09 21.57
CA PRO A 339 4.91 -18.42 22.08
C PRO A 339 5.05 -18.40 23.62
N GLY A 340 3.94 -18.33 24.37
CA GLY A 340 3.84 -18.93 25.72
C GLY A 340 4.21 -18.13 27.01
N GLY A 341 4.01 -16.82 27.11
CA GLY A 341 4.11 -16.05 28.37
C GLY A 341 2.79 -15.38 28.83
N PRO A 342 2.62 -15.00 30.11
CA PRO A 342 1.39 -14.39 30.63
C PRO A 342 1.27 -12.85 30.41
N ALA A 343 2.23 -12.22 29.72
CA ALA A 343 2.37 -10.76 29.67
C ALA A 343 1.75 -10.06 28.45
N THR A 344 1.21 -10.79 27.47
CA THR A 344 0.47 -10.20 26.34
C THR A 344 -0.97 -10.67 26.31
N GLY A 345 -1.81 -9.81 25.73
CA GLY A 345 -3.22 -10.00 25.50
C GLY A 345 -3.71 -8.90 24.58
N ILE A 346 -5.02 -8.74 24.42
CA ILE A 346 -5.59 -7.83 23.43
C ILE A 346 -5.14 -6.36 23.56
N GLN A 347 -4.74 -5.90 24.76
CA GLN A 347 -4.29 -4.51 24.98
C GLN A 347 -2.80 -4.29 24.66
N ARG A 348 -2.00 -5.34 24.63
CA ARG A 348 -0.58 -5.31 24.30
C ARG A 348 -0.25 -6.55 23.49
N PRO A 349 -0.73 -6.63 22.24
CA PRO A 349 -0.47 -7.80 21.40
C PRO A 349 1.03 -8.01 21.19
N GLY A 350 1.46 -9.27 21.18
CA GLY A 350 2.82 -9.62 20.79
C GLY A 350 3.02 -9.51 19.28
N ALA A 351 4.27 -9.48 18.79
CA ALA A 351 4.61 -9.16 17.40
C ALA A 351 3.91 -10.03 16.34
N SER A 352 3.62 -11.30 16.66
CA SER A 352 2.91 -12.24 15.76
C SER A 352 1.39 -12.16 15.82
N SER A 353 0.83 -11.32 16.68
CA SER A 353 -0.61 -11.16 16.79
C SER A 353 -1.18 -10.60 15.50
N TRP A 354 -2.33 -11.14 15.09
CA TRP A 354 -3.11 -10.56 14.02
C TRP A 354 -3.66 -9.16 14.38
N LEU A 355 -3.75 -8.81 15.65
CA LEU A 355 -4.13 -7.46 16.09
C LEU A 355 -3.14 -6.38 15.57
N ASN A 356 -1.89 -6.75 15.26
CA ASN A 356 -0.92 -5.81 14.69
C ASN A 356 -1.19 -5.50 13.20
N GLY A 357 -2.07 -6.27 12.55
CA GLY A 357 -2.56 -5.99 11.21
C GLY A 357 -3.64 -4.92 11.16
N GLU A 358 -4.07 -4.40 12.31
CA GLU A 358 -5.09 -3.36 12.39
C GLU A 358 -4.54 -2.01 11.91
N THR A 359 -4.93 -1.63 10.71
CA THR A 359 -4.62 -0.30 10.15
C THR A 359 -5.86 0.49 9.75
N ALA A 360 -7.06 0.04 10.12
CA ALA A 360 -8.28 0.78 9.83
C ALA A 360 -8.60 1.74 10.98
N GLN A 361 -8.35 3.05 10.80
CA GLN A 361 -8.90 4.14 11.62
C GLN A 361 -10.44 4.11 11.79
N ARG A 362 -11.11 3.11 11.21
CA ARG A 362 -12.56 2.91 11.19
C ARG A 362 -13.04 1.73 12.05
N LEU A 363 -12.18 0.78 12.47
CA LEU A 363 -12.53 -0.28 13.44
C LEU A 363 -11.82 -0.01 14.78
N VAL A 364 -12.59 0.16 15.85
CA VAL A 364 -12.08 0.42 17.20
C VAL A 364 -12.26 -0.79 18.08
N LEU A 365 -11.18 -1.26 18.71
CA LEU A 365 -11.20 -2.34 19.67
C LEU A 365 -12.01 -1.91 20.90
N ALA A 366 -13.17 -2.52 21.11
CA ALA A 366 -14.01 -2.29 22.28
C ALA A 366 -13.56 -3.13 23.49
N GLY A 367 -12.86 -4.24 23.26
CA GLY A 367 -12.39 -5.16 24.29
C GLY A 367 -12.39 -6.61 23.83
N GLY A 368 -12.47 -7.55 24.77
CA GLY A 368 -12.39 -8.98 24.50
C GLY A 368 -11.36 -9.68 25.39
N TRP A 369 -10.89 -10.86 24.96
CA TRP A 369 -10.00 -11.68 25.76
C TRP A 369 -9.12 -12.58 24.89
N ALA A 370 -7.81 -12.51 25.08
CA ALA A 370 -6.89 -13.42 24.43
C ALA A 370 -5.70 -13.76 25.32
N VAL A 371 -5.44 -15.04 25.48
CA VAL A 371 -4.33 -15.56 26.31
C VAL A 371 -3.68 -16.74 25.60
N SER A 372 -2.36 -16.86 25.72
CA SER A 372 -1.63 -17.95 25.08
C SER A 372 -1.93 -19.32 25.71
N LYS A 373 -1.92 -20.38 24.89
CA LYS A 373 -2.09 -21.79 25.32
C LYS A 373 -3.45 -22.11 25.95
N THR A 374 -4.48 -21.34 25.63
CA THR A 374 -5.83 -21.52 26.19
C THR A 374 -6.77 -22.20 25.19
N THR A 375 -7.71 -22.97 25.71
CA THR A 375 -8.77 -23.62 24.95
C THR A 375 -10.01 -22.73 24.82
N THR A 376 -10.99 -23.12 24.02
CA THR A 376 -12.28 -22.40 23.99
C THR A 376 -13.04 -22.45 25.33
N SER A 377 -12.78 -23.46 26.18
CA SER A 377 -13.36 -23.51 27.54
C SER A 377 -12.81 -22.39 28.41
N ASP A 378 -11.50 -22.15 28.32
CA ASP A 378 -10.84 -21.04 29.04
C ASP A 378 -11.32 -19.69 28.53
N MET A 379 -11.48 -19.55 27.20
CA MET A 379 -12.07 -18.35 26.60
C MET A 379 -13.45 -18.08 27.17
N LEU A 380 -14.36 -19.07 27.14
CA LEU A 380 -15.73 -18.91 27.65
C LEU A 380 -15.75 -18.52 29.15
N ALA A 381 -14.86 -19.09 29.95
CA ALA A 381 -14.79 -18.81 31.38
C ALA A 381 -14.34 -17.37 31.69
N ASN A 382 -13.60 -16.71 30.79
CA ASN A 382 -12.96 -15.42 31.05
C ASN A 382 -13.51 -14.25 30.23
N VAL A 383 -14.23 -14.50 29.13
CA VAL A 383 -14.84 -13.43 28.35
C VAL A 383 -15.88 -12.67 29.16
N VAL A 384 -15.77 -11.34 29.13
CA VAL A 384 -16.73 -10.42 29.74
C VAL A 384 -17.62 -9.81 28.66
N PRO A 385 -18.88 -9.43 28.98
CA PRO A 385 -19.73 -8.73 28.04
C PRO A 385 -19.03 -7.51 27.47
N THR A 386 -18.93 -7.47 26.13
CA THR A 386 -18.25 -6.41 25.38
C THR A 386 -19.10 -6.11 24.14
N PRO A 387 -20.26 -5.44 24.31
CA PRO A 387 -21.13 -5.11 23.19
C PRO A 387 -20.38 -4.30 22.14
N SER A 388 -20.45 -4.75 20.89
CA SER A 388 -19.76 -4.16 19.75
C SER A 388 -20.49 -4.49 18.45
N ASP A 389 -20.08 -3.92 17.32
CA ASP A 389 -20.70 -4.22 16.04
C ASP A 389 -20.33 -5.62 15.53
N VAL A 390 -19.13 -6.10 15.87
CA VAL A 390 -18.67 -7.43 15.48
C VAL A 390 -17.75 -8.08 16.52
N LEU A 391 -17.95 -9.36 16.80
CA LEU A 391 -16.99 -10.21 17.49
C LEU A 391 -16.09 -10.90 16.46
N VAL A 392 -14.78 -10.73 16.58
CA VAL A 392 -13.77 -11.55 15.91
C VAL A 392 -13.37 -12.70 16.84
N LEU A 393 -13.72 -13.92 16.45
CA LEU A 393 -13.54 -15.11 17.27
C LEU A 393 -12.57 -16.09 16.59
N LEU A 394 -11.37 -16.22 17.16
CA LEU A 394 -10.34 -17.14 16.70
C LEU A 394 -10.00 -18.10 17.85
N GLY A 395 -10.69 -19.24 17.87
CA GLY A 395 -10.50 -20.26 18.90
C GLY A 395 -10.60 -21.67 18.34
N GLY A 396 -9.89 -22.60 18.98
CA GLY A 396 -9.95 -24.02 18.67
C GLY A 396 -8.63 -24.63 18.19
N ALA A 397 -7.55 -23.85 18.01
CA ALA A 397 -6.26 -24.39 17.60
C ALA A 397 -5.71 -25.39 18.63
N ASN A 398 -5.83 -25.05 19.92
CA ASN A 398 -5.49 -25.95 21.03
C ASN A 398 -6.53 -27.08 21.20
N ASP A 399 -7.81 -26.79 20.94
CA ASP A 399 -8.91 -27.74 21.11
C ASP A 399 -8.79 -28.97 20.21
N VAL A 400 -8.22 -28.83 19.00
CA VAL A 400 -8.06 -29.95 18.03
C VAL A 400 -7.51 -31.21 18.69
N ASN A 401 -6.61 -31.05 19.67
CA ASN A 401 -5.98 -32.16 20.37
C ASN A 401 -6.46 -32.33 21.83
N LEU A 402 -7.24 -31.39 22.37
CA LEU A 402 -7.54 -31.31 23.81
C LEU A 402 -9.02 -31.42 24.15
N LEU A 403 -9.92 -31.01 23.26
CA LEU A 403 -11.36 -30.97 23.54
C LEU A 403 -12.16 -31.73 22.47
N PRO A 404 -13.23 -32.45 22.86
CA PRO A 404 -14.23 -32.92 21.91
C PRO A 404 -14.89 -31.76 21.17
N TRP A 405 -15.20 -31.97 19.90
CA TRP A 405 -15.80 -30.93 19.04
C TRP A 405 -17.10 -30.37 19.61
N GLU A 406 -17.93 -31.20 20.24
CA GLU A 406 -19.20 -30.79 20.82
C GLU A 406 -19.00 -29.77 21.94
N VAL A 407 -17.90 -29.90 22.70
CA VAL A 407 -17.50 -28.94 23.75
C VAL A 407 -17.04 -27.65 23.10
N THR A 408 -16.15 -27.71 22.10
CA THR A 408 -15.71 -26.52 21.35
C THR A 408 -16.88 -25.76 20.73
N ALA A 409 -17.80 -26.46 20.05
CA ALA A 409 -18.95 -25.84 19.42
C ALA A 409 -19.90 -25.19 20.45
N ALA A 410 -20.09 -25.81 21.61
CA ALA A 410 -20.86 -25.21 22.71
C ALA A 410 -20.16 -23.95 23.25
N ASN A 411 -18.84 -24.02 23.44
CA ASN A 411 -18.04 -22.90 23.95
C ASN A 411 -18.08 -21.70 23.00
N LEU A 412 -17.87 -21.90 21.69
CA LEU A 412 -17.90 -20.83 20.69
C LEU A 412 -19.26 -20.11 20.66
N ARG A 413 -20.37 -20.86 20.76
CA ARG A 413 -21.73 -20.27 20.90
C ARG A 413 -21.86 -19.46 22.19
N GLY A 414 -21.38 -20.03 23.30
CA GLY A 414 -21.38 -19.35 24.60
C GLY A 414 -20.57 -18.05 24.59
N ILE A 415 -19.41 -18.03 23.94
CA ILE A 415 -18.54 -16.85 23.82
C ILE A 415 -19.25 -15.77 23.01
N SER A 416 -19.79 -16.11 21.84
CA SER A 416 -20.55 -15.16 21.01
C SER A 416 -21.72 -14.55 21.78
N ALA A 417 -22.52 -15.38 22.46
CA ALA A 417 -23.62 -14.93 23.30
C ALA A 417 -23.18 -14.05 24.48
N ARG A 418 -22.06 -14.40 25.14
CA ARG A 418 -21.56 -13.68 26.31
C ARG A 418 -20.96 -12.33 25.97
N ILE A 419 -20.24 -12.22 24.84
CA ILE A 419 -19.69 -10.96 24.34
C ILE A 419 -20.83 -10.01 23.97
N GLY A 420 -21.87 -10.51 23.29
CA GLY A 420 -23.05 -9.71 22.93
C GLY A 420 -22.79 -8.75 21.76
N ALA A 421 -21.89 -9.09 20.85
CA ALA A 421 -21.69 -8.33 19.62
C ALA A 421 -22.85 -8.56 18.65
N ARG A 422 -23.16 -7.56 17.80
CA ARG A 422 -24.26 -7.64 16.82
C ARG A 422 -24.03 -8.75 15.79
N ASN A 423 -22.79 -8.90 15.34
CA ASN A 423 -22.38 -9.89 14.37
C ASN A 423 -21.20 -10.71 14.92
N THR A 424 -21.00 -11.93 14.43
CA THR A 424 -19.81 -12.75 14.74
C THR A 424 -19.08 -13.13 13.45
N LEU A 425 -17.78 -12.87 13.43
CA LEU A 425 -16.82 -13.37 12.46
C LEU A 425 -16.01 -14.50 13.12
N LEU A 426 -16.27 -15.73 12.70
CA LEU A 426 -15.52 -16.90 13.10
C LEU A 426 -14.31 -17.09 12.18
N VAL A 427 -13.12 -17.13 12.77
CA VAL A 427 -11.85 -17.25 12.03
C VAL A 427 -11.39 -18.72 12.06
N ALA A 428 -10.98 -19.24 10.90
CA ALA A 428 -10.39 -20.55 10.78
C ALA A 428 -9.11 -20.70 11.63
N ILE A 429 -8.80 -21.92 12.08
CA ILE A 429 -7.52 -22.20 12.74
C ILE A 429 -6.38 -22.30 11.70
N PRO A 430 -5.14 -21.91 12.08
CA PRO A 430 -4.01 -21.81 11.17
C PRO A 430 -3.55 -23.18 10.67
N PRO A 431 -2.67 -23.22 9.66
CA PRO A 431 -1.90 -24.41 9.35
C PRO A 431 -1.19 -24.94 10.60
N MET A 432 -1.05 -26.25 10.70
CA MET A 432 -0.37 -26.92 11.82
C MET A 432 0.54 -27.98 11.24
N ARG A 433 1.85 -27.86 11.49
CA ARG A 433 2.84 -28.79 10.93
C ARG A 433 2.58 -30.20 11.47
N GLY A 434 2.30 -31.14 10.57
CA GLY A 434 2.03 -32.54 10.93
C GLY A 434 0.60 -32.82 11.40
N SER A 435 -0.32 -31.86 11.32
CA SER A 435 -1.74 -32.04 11.68
C SER A 435 -2.71 -31.49 10.63
N SER A 436 -2.28 -31.43 9.36
CA SER A 436 -3.05 -30.81 8.27
C SER A 436 -4.43 -31.43 8.02
N ALA A 437 -4.55 -32.77 8.14
CA ALA A 437 -5.83 -33.46 7.98
C ALA A 437 -6.81 -33.16 9.14
N ALA A 438 -6.32 -33.21 10.38
CA ALA A 438 -7.11 -32.86 11.56
C ALA A 438 -7.56 -31.40 11.52
N ARG A 439 -6.65 -30.48 11.16
CA ARG A 439 -6.95 -29.07 10.91
C ARG A 439 -8.05 -28.89 9.86
N ALA A 440 -7.93 -29.54 8.70
CA ALA A 440 -8.90 -29.42 7.62
C ALA A 440 -10.31 -29.89 8.06
N ALA A 441 -10.38 -31.03 8.75
CA ALA A 441 -11.63 -31.52 9.32
C ALA A 441 -12.22 -30.55 10.36
N PHE A 442 -11.37 -29.95 11.20
CA PHE A 442 -11.79 -28.98 12.20
C PHE A 442 -12.31 -27.68 11.57
N ASN A 443 -11.61 -27.12 10.59
CA ASN A 443 -12.05 -25.93 9.87
C ASN A 443 -13.36 -26.15 9.11
N ALA A 444 -13.59 -27.34 8.53
CA ALA A 444 -14.87 -27.68 7.92
C ALA A 444 -16.03 -27.67 8.94
N ARG A 445 -15.76 -28.13 10.17
CA ARG A 445 -16.73 -28.08 11.28
C ARG A 445 -16.97 -26.64 11.77
N LEU A 446 -15.94 -25.81 11.85
CA LEU A 446 -16.08 -24.37 12.14
C LEU A 446 -16.94 -23.65 11.10
N ALA A 447 -16.68 -23.88 9.80
CA ALA A 447 -17.48 -23.31 8.72
C ALA A 447 -18.96 -23.76 8.80
N THR A 448 -19.20 -25.03 9.12
CA THR A 448 -20.55 -25.57 9.34
C THR A 448 -21.23 -24.89 10.53
N LEU A 449 -20.52 -24.72 11.65
CA LEU A 449 -21.04 -24.03 12.84
C LEU A 449 -21.40 -22.58 12.52
N ALA A 450 -20.51 -21.85 11.84
CA ALA A 450 -20.78 -20.46 11.46
C ALA A 450 -22.04 -20.34 10.62
N SER A 451 -22.21 -21.21 9.61
CA SER A 451 -23.42 -21.27 8.80
C SER A 451 -24.68 -21.54 9.64
N GLN A 452 -24.63 -22.49 10.57
CA GLN A 452 -25.75 -22.81 11.46
C GLN A 452 -26.13 -21.67 12.42
N GLN A 453 -25.18 -20.81 12.78
CA GLN A 453 -25.43 -19.68 13.68
C GLN A 453 -25.68 -18.35 12.95
N GLY A 454 -25.67 -18.35 11.61
CA GLY A 454 -25.76 -17.12 10.82
C GLY A 454 -24.52 -16.23 10.94
N TRP A 455 -23.38 -16.79 11.37
CA TRP A 455 -22.11 -16.07 11.49
C TRP A 455 -21.37 -16.02 10.16
N ARG A 456 -20.45 -15.07 10.04
CA ARG A 456 -19.50 -15.04 8.94
C ARG A 456 -18.31 -15.94 9.27
N PHE A 457 -17.78 -16.65 8.28
CA PHE A 457 -16.57 -17.48 8.42
C PHE A 457 -15.48 -16.98 7.47
N VAL A 458 -14.25 -16.89 7.95
CA VAL A 458 -13.08 -16.52 7.14
C VAL A 458 -11.93 -17.49 7.39
N ASP A 459 -11.28 -17.95 6.32
CA ASP A 459 -9.96 -18.59 6.39
C ASP A 459 -8.89 -17.61 5.86
N PRO A 460 -8.21 -16.87 6.74
CA PRO A 460 -7.22 -15.87 6.33
C PRO A 460 -5.85 -16.50 6.00
N TRP A 461 -5.69 -17.82 6.16
CA TRP A 461 -4.39 -18.48 6.12
C TRP A 461 -4.00 -19.04 4.76
N GLY A 462 -4.92 -19.03 3.80
CA GLY A 462 -4.71 -19.58 2.45
C GLY A 462 -3.37 -19.19 1.81
N PRO A 463 -2.99 -17.90 1.80
CA PRO A 463 -1.72 -17.46 1.20
C PRO A 463 -0.47 -17.95 1.95
N PHE A 464 -0.63 -18.38 3.21
CA PHE A 464 0.43 -18.87 4.10
C PHE A 464 0.40 -20.40 4.25
N SER A 465 -0.35 -21.09 3.39
CA SER A 465 -0.52 -22.54 3.46
C SER A 465 -0.14 -23.24 2.16
N VAL A 466 0.70 -24.27 2.27
CA VAL A 466 1.05 -25.19 1.18
C VAL A 466 0.67 -26.61 1.60
N ASN A 467 -0.24 -27.24 0.84
CA ASN A 467 -0.75 -28.59 1.14
C ASN A 467 -1.26 -28.75 2.58
N GLY A 468 -1.91 -27.71 3.12
CA GLY A 468 -2.46 -27.69 4.47
C GLY A 468 -1.44 -27.50 5.61
N ASN A 469 -0.15 -27.38 5.30
CA ASN A 469 0.92 -26.99 6.22
C ASN A 469 1.27 -25.51 6.02
N TRP A 470 2.13 -24.96 6.90
CA TRP A 470 2.70 -23.63 6.71
C TRP A 470 3.57 -23.56 5.46
N ALA A 471 3.46 -22.45 4.73
CA ALA A 471 4.42 -22.11 3.69
C ALA A 471 5.82 -21.88 4.30
N PRO A 472 6.91 -22.18 3.57
CA PRO A 472 8.26 -21.91 4.07
C PRO A 472 8.43 -20.45 4.52
N GLY A 473 8.86 -20.25 5.77
CA GLY A 473 9.09 -18.91 6.34
C GLY A 473 7.83 -18.19 6.82
N ALA A 474 6.64 -18.81 6.75
CA ALA A 474 5.40 -18.21 7.26
C ALA A 474 5.15 -18.46 8.75
N ASP A 475 5.90 -19.39 9.36
CA ASP A 475 5.77 -19.79 10.76
C ASP A 475 7.09 -19.73 11.53
N GLN A 476 6.98 -19.63 12.85
CA GLN A 476 8.13 -19.62 13.76
C GLN A 476 8.47 -21.02 14.30
N ASP A 477 7.45 -21.80 14.62
CA ASP A 477 7.57 -23.00 15.46
C ASP A 477 6.65 -24.16 15.04
N GLY A 478 6.05 -24.09 13.86
CA GLY A 478 5.08 -25.03 13.34
C GLY A 478 3.63 -24.76 13.73
N TYR A 479 3.38 -23.77 14.60
CA TYR A 479 2.06 -23.43 15.14
C TYR A 479 1.73 -21.94 15.05
N HIS A 480 2.73 -21.07 15.23
CA HIS A 480 2.54 -19.62 15.27
C HIS A 480 3.12 -18.94 14.02
N PRO A 481 2.44 -17.91 13.51
CA PRO A 481 2.93 -17.15 12.37
C PRO A 481 4.16 -16.32 12.73
N THR A 482 4.98 -15.98 11.73
CA THR A 482 5.95 -14.88 11.87
C THR A 482 5.23 -13.54 12.12
N PRO A 483 5.92 -12.49 12.64
CA PRO A 483 5.31 -11.17 12.76
C PRO A 483 4.68 -10.65 11.47
N GLU A 484 5.37 -10.84 10.35
CA GLU A 484 4.90 -10.41 9.02
C GLU A 484 3.63 -11.15 8.61
N THR A 485 3.59 -12.47 8.87
CA THR A 485 2.42 -13.31 8.60
C THR A 485 1.25 -12.92 9.50
N GLY A 486 1.51 -12.66 10.78
CA GLY A 486 0.51 -12.19 11.75
C GLY A 486 -0.14 -10.88 11.31
N VAL A 487 0.66 -9.86 10.96
CA VAL A 487 0.18 -8.58 10.42
C VAL A 487 -0.66 -8.77 9.16
N ALA A 488 -0.21 -9.62 8.23
CA ALA A 488 -0.94 -9.85 6.98
C ALA A 488 -2.28 -10.55 7.20
N VAL A 489 -2.33 -11.56 8.07
CA VAL A 489 -3.58 -12.23 8.49
C VAL A 489 -4.52 -11.27 9.19
N GLY A 490 -3.98 -10.39 10.05
CA GLY A 490 -4.71 -9.34 10.73
C GLY A 490 -5.49 -8.42 9.82
N ARG A 491 -4.89 -8.05 8.67
CA ARG A 491 -5.55 -7.19 7.68
C ARG A 491 -6.75 -7.86 7.03
N VAL A 492 -6.64 -9.15 6.71
CA VAL A 492 -7.76 -9.94 6.17
C VAL A 492 -8.89 -10.04 7.20
N ILE A 493 -8.54 -10.30 8.46
CA ILE A 493 -9.50 -10.35 9.56
C ILE A 493 -10.20 -8.99 9.76
N ALA A 494 -9.45 -7.89 9.73
CA ALA A 494 -9.99 -6.54 9.89
C ALA A 494 -10.99 -6.18 8.76
N ASP A 495 -10.67 -6.50 7.51
CA ASP A 495 -11.56 -6.26 6.37
C ASP A 495 -12.89 -7.03 6.51
N GLU A 496 -12.80 -8.30 6.89
CA GLU A 496 -13.95 -9.17 7.06
C GLU A 496 -14.80 -8.75 8.26
N ALA A 497 -14.15 -8.27 9.34
CA ALA A 497 -14.80 -7.73 10.52
C ALA A 497 -15.56 -6.44 10.17
N TRP A 498 -14.95 -5.53 9.40
CA TRP A 498 -15.60 -4.30 8.94
C TRP A 498 -16.87 -4.62 8.14
N GLN A 499 -16.80 -5.57 7.21
CA GLN A 499 -17.97 -5.97 6.43
C GLN A 499 -19.06 -6.61 7.29
N ALA A 500 -18.67 -7.46 8.26
CA ALA A 500 -19.62 -8.05 9.19
C ALA A 500 -20.31 -6.98 10.05
N ALA A 501 -19.57 -5.99 10.53
CA ALA A 501 -20.09 -4.87 11.31
C ALA A 501 -21.07 -3.96 10.52
N ALA A 502 -21.04 -4.00 9.18
CA ALA A 502 -21.96 -3.23 8.33
C ALA A 502 -23.39 -3.78 8.32
N ARG A 503 -23.58 -5.06 8.67
CA ARG A 503 -24.87 -5.74 8.52
C ARG A 503 -25.81 -5.32 9.64
N ARG A 504 -26.99 -4.80 9.27
CA ARG A 504 -28.12 -4.64 10.20
C ARG A 504 -28.65 -6.03 10.54
N SER A 505 -28.86 -6.29 11.83
CA SER A 505 -29.51 -7.52 12.29
C SER A 505 -30.91 -7.63 11.65
N GLY A 506 -31.17 -8.73 10.96
CA GLY A 506 -32.48 -9.07 10.42
C GLY A 506 -33.48 -9.42 11.49
#